data_AF-A0A2M7I0T4-F1
#
_entry.id   AF-A0A2M7I0T4-F1
#
_cell.length_a   1.000
_cell.length_b   1.000
_cell.length_c   1.000
_cell.angle_alpha   90.00
_cell.angle_beta   90.00
_cell.angle_gamma   90.00
#
_symmetry.space_group_name_H-M   'P 1'
#
loop_
_entity.id
_entity.type
_entity.pdbx_description
1 polymer ?
#
loop_
_entity_poly.entity_id
_entity_poly.type
_entity_poly.pdbx_seq_one_letter_code
_entity_poly.pdbx_strand_id
1 'polypeptide(L)'
;MKVYFDVEKNLRVLISQEDTNNDKKITIEDKGQKVFKLISIDNHQYEICGTYYLSILLQELYLAKESGKKKVMLTDKILFQSPLDRASYLIKNYFWDGLTRAIDENNIENAIKDSKIKQDKNYIYVPFTDKLAYKYFKKLERKKPKLKLSVKKLPELLNENIFHKINKQPGILTLGLKRKTKKKISGIPFVVPGGRFNEMYGWDSYFESLGLIIDGKINLAVSMAENFFYEIKHYGKILNANRTYYLNRSQPPFLTSLILDIYNYKKKKNITWLKKGLNYVIREYINVWTDSKHLTPTGLSRYFGSGKGMPPETEPAHFNSVLKPFAKKYNMPIHEFRKNYLNNKIIDNKLEEYFLHDRSVRESGHDTSYRLEGRSAYLNTVDLNSLLYKYEIDIAWLIKEEFNDNFNYYGKKYNSLFWLNKAKKRKIIINNLMWNKSTGFFFDYNFKKKKRTNYESATTFYPLWAKLASKKQAKLVVKKALPLLEEYGGVAASSKHSRGIINKNRPQKQWDYPFGWAPHQIIIWVGLKNYGYEKESTRLAYKWLYTILRNFVDYNGTIPEKYNVVSRSHKVFAEYGNVGVDFDYITKEGFGWMNASFKVGLTYLDEKLKENLNKLIPPEWIFK
;
A
#
# COMPACT_ATOMS: atom_id res chain seq x y z
N MET A 1 -7.71 -37.16 22.99
CA MET A 1 -9.05 -36.93 23.57
C MET A 1 -9.51 -35.53 23.17
N LYS A 2 -10.79 -35.31 22.80
CA LYS A 2 -11.27 -33.96 22.43
C LYS A 2 -11.68 -33.22 23.70
N VAL A 3 -10.90 -32.24 24.14
CA VAL A 3 -11.18 -31.44 25.34
C VAL A 3 -11.95 -30.19 24.93
N TYR A 4 -13.03 -29.89 25.65
CA TYR A 4 -13.86 -28.71 25.41
C TYR A 4 -13.77 -27.73 26.58
N PHE A 5 -13.80 -26.45 26.26
CA PHE A 5 -13.66 -25.36 27.23
C PHE A 5 -14.88 -24.44 27.13
N ASP A 6 -15.38 -23.99 28.28
CA ASP A 6 -16.40 -22.94 28.35
C ASP A 6 -15.79 -21.61 27.90
N VAL A 7 -16.37 -20.99 26.87
CA VAL A 7 -15.80 -19.81 26.24
C VAL A 7 -15.90 -18.59 27.14
N GLU A 8 -17.09 -18.29 27.68
CA GLU A 8 -17.35 -17.04 28.41
C GLU A 8 -16.64 -17.03 29.76
N LYS A 9 -16.69 -18.17 30.49
CA LYS A 9 -16.04 -18.31 31.79
C LYS A 9 -14.52 -18.13 31.66
N ASN A 10 -13.89 -18.85 30.74
CA ASN A 10 -12.44 -18.77 30.58
C ASN A 10 -12.00 -17.41 30.02
N LEU A 11 -12.74 -16.83 29.07
CA LEU A 11 -12.42 -15.51 28.50
C LEU A 11 -12.47 -14.41 29.56
N ARG A 12 -13.53 -14.37 30.38
CA ARG A 12 -13.69 -13.36 31.42
C ARG A 12 -12.57 -13.42 32.45
N VAL A 13 -12.24 -14.62 32.93
CA VAL A 13 -11.19 -14.79 33.95
C VAL A 13 -9.82 -14.46 33.36
N LEU A 14 -9.54 -14.91 32.14
CA LEU A 14 -8.27 -14.63 31.45
C LEU A 14 -8.02 -13.12 31.34
N ILE A 15 -9.00 -12.36 30.86
CA ILE A 15 -8.90 -10.89 30.75
C ILE A 15 -8.67 -10.27 32.13
N SER A 16 -9.49 -10.62 33.12
CA SER A 16 -9.37 -10.03 34.46
C SER A 16 -8.01 -10.27 35.13
N GLN A 17 -7.31 -11.33 34.72
CA GLN A 17 -6.02 -11.70 35.29
C GLN A 17 -4.84 -11.13 34.50
N GLU A 18 -4.90 -11.18 33.17
CA GLU A 18 -3.72 -10.95 32.31
C GLU A 18 -3.76 -9.64 31.52
N ASP A 19 -4.92 -9.03 31.32
CA ASP A 19 -5.06 -7.69 30.71
C ASP A 19 -5.09 -6.65 31.83
N THR A 20 -3.93 -6.05 32.11
CA THR A 20 -3.75 -5.14 33.26
C THR A 20 -3.93 -3.67 32.90
N ASN A 21 -3.94 -3.34 31.62
CA ASN A 21 -4.16 -1.98 31.11
C ASN A 21 -5.58 -1.78 30.55
N ASN A 22 -6.41 -2.83 30.55
CA ASN A 22 -7.79 -2.87 30.06
C ASN A 22 -7.92 -2.53 28.57
N ASP A 23 -6.93 -2.91 27.76
CA ASP A 23 -6.93 -2.68 26.31
C ASP A 23 -7.40 -3.91 25.49
N LYS A 24 -7.87 -4.95 26.19
CA LYS A 24 -8.39 -6.22 25.65
C LYS A 24 -7.38 -6.99 24.81
N LYS A 25 -6.10 -6.82 25.10
CA LYS A 25 -5.00 -7.60 24.55
C LYS A 25 -4.17 -8.17 25.71
N ILE A 26 -3.38 -9.20 25.41
CA ILE A 26 -2.35 -9.69 26.31
C ILE A 26 -1.00 -9.45 25.63
N THR A 27 -0.25 -8.52 26.18
CA THR A 27 1.04 -8.07 25.65
C THR A 27 2.15 -8.22 26.67
N ILE A 28 3.38 -7.95 26.24
CA ILE A 28 4.53 -7.87 27.16
C ILE A 28 4.46 -6.66 28.11
N GLU A 29 3.55 -5.71 27.85
CA GLU A 29 3.37 -4.51 28.69
C GLU A 29 2.43 -4.77 29.86
N ASP A 30 1.64 -5.84 29.76
CA ASP A 30 0.79 -6.28 30.84
C ASP A 30 1.60 -6.88 32.00
N LYS A 31 1.19 -6.58 33.22
CA LYS A 31 1.85 -7.02 34.46
C LYS A 31 1.19 -8.24 35.11
N GLY A 32 0.35 -8.95 34.37
CA GLY A 32 -0.26 -10.21 34.80
C GLY A 32 0.76 -11.30 35.12
N GLN A 33 0.30 -12.40 35.71
CA GLN A 33 1.17 -13.50 36.18
C GLN A 33 1.83 -14.27 35.03
N LYS A 34 1.34 -14.11 33.80
CA LYS A 34 1.79 -14.83 32.60
C LYS A 34 1.62 -16.35 32.72
N VAL A 35 0.66 -16.78 33.56
CA VAL A 35 0.31 -18.18 33.78
C VAL A 35 -1.19 -18.26 34.01
N PHE A 36 -1.92 -18.97 33.16
CA PHE A 36 -3.37 -19.09 33.26
C PHE A 36 -3.81 -20.56 33.38
N LYS A 37 -4.72 -20.82 34.31
CA LYS A 37 -5.36 -22.13 34.47
C LYS A 37 -6.62 -22.20 33.62
N LEU A 38 -6.49 -22.81 32.44
CA LEU A 38 -7.59 -23.09 31.53
C LEU A 38 -8.41 -24.28 32.04
N ILE A 39 -9.70 -24.07 32.30
CA ILE A 39 -10.58 -25.07 32.92
C ILE A 39 -11.52 -25.66 31.86
N SER A 40 -11.47 -26.97 31.67
CA SER A 40 -12.38 -27.69 30.77
C SER A 40 -13.81 -27.77 31.32
N ILE A 41 -14.76 -28.14 30.48
CA ILE A 41 -16.15 -28.39 30.90
C ILE A 41 -16.27 -29.53 31.93
N ASP A 42 -15.31 -30.46 31.92
CA ASP A 42 -15.21 -31.59 32.85
C ASP A 42 -14.30 -31.26 34.05
N ASN A 43 -14.10 -29.97 34.34
CA ASN A 43 -13.29 -29.44 35.46
C ASN A 43 -11.82 -29.86 35.51
N HIS A 44 -11.26 -30.35 34.40
CA HIS A 44 -9.82 -30.59 34.29
C HIS A 44 -9.10 -29.27 34.05
N GLN A 45 -7.96 -29.06 34.72
CA GLN A 45 -7.17 -27.84 34.61
C GLN A 45 -5.96 -28.05 33.72
N TYR A 46 -5.69 -27.07 32.86
CA TYR A 46 -4.54 -27.04 31.95
C TYR A 46 -3.82 -25.71 32.15
N GLU A 47 -2.52 -25.75 32.37
CA GLU A 47 -1.73 -24.53 32.57
C GLU A 47 -1.17 -24.03 31.24
N ILE A 48 -1.39 -22.74 30.95
CA ILE A 48 -0.84 -22.05 29.79
C ILE A 48 0.07 -20.95 30.28
N CYS A 49 1.35 -20.98 29.86
CA CYS A 49 2.38 -20.07 30.35
C CYS A 49 2.92 -19.18 29.23
N GLY A 50 3.26 -17.94 29.56
CA GLY A 50 3.89 -16.98 28.67
C GLY A 50 2.89 -16.12 27.88
N THR A 51 3.22 -14.84 27.75
CA THR A 51 2.41 -13.82 27.06
C THR A 51 1.90 -14.28 25.71
N TYR A 52 2.77 -14.90 24.90
CA TYR A 52 2.41 -15.28 23.53
C TYR A 52 1.28 -16.32 23.50
N TYR A 53 1.42 -17.43 24.23
CA TYR A 53 0.42 -18.50 24.23
C TYR A 53 -0.88 -18.07 24.92
N LEU A 54 -0.79 -17.20 25.93
CA LEU A 54 -1.97 -16.55 26.52
C LEU A 54 -2.68 -15.62 25.52
N SER A 55 -1.95 -14.88 24.70
CA SER A 55 -2.53 -14.07 23.63
C SER A 55 -3.23 -14.92 22.58
N ILE A 56 -2.69 -16.10 22.25
CA ILE A 56 -3.35 -17.07 21.37
C ILE A 56 -4.65 -17.57 22.00
N LEU A 57 -4.61 -17.96 23.27
CA LEU A 57 -5.79 -18.42 23.99
C LEU A 57 -6.89 -17.34 23.98
N LEU A 58 -6.53 -16.08 24.27
CA LEU A 58 -7.45 -14.95 24.20
C LEU A 58 -8.11 -14.84 22.82
N GLN A 59 -7.31 -14.90 21.76
CA GLN A 59 -7.77 -14.81 20.37
C GLN A 59 -8.73 -15.95 20.02
N GLU A 60 -8.40 -17.21 20.35
CA GLU A 60 -9.25 -18.36 20.01
C GLU A 60 -10.56 -18.39 20.80
N LEU A 61 -10.53 -18.02 22.08
CA LEU A 61 -11.74 -17.86 22.90
C LEU A 61 -12.64 -16.77 22.33
N TYR A 62 -12.07 -15.63 21.96
CA TYR A 62 -12.84 -14.54 21.35
C TYR A 62 -13.41 -14.91 19.97
N LEU A 63 -12.66 -15.59 19.11
CA LEU A 63 -13.16 -16.09 17.82
C LEU A 63 -14.33 -17.07 18.00
N ALA A 64 -14.27 -17.94 19.02
CA ALA A 64 -15.37 -18.83 19.36
C ALA A 64 -16.61 -18.04 19.83
N LYS A 65 -16.41 -17.00 20.66
CA LYS A 65 -17.47 -16.10 21.12
C LYS A 65 -18.14 -15.34 19.98
N GLU A 66 -17.36 -14.72 19.09
CA GLU A 66 -17.84 -14.02 17.89
C GLU A 66 -18.64 -14.95 16.96
N SER A 67 -18.27 -16.24 16.93
CA SER A 67 -18.99 -17.27 16.17
C SER A 67 -20.23 -17.82 16.88
N GLY A 68 -20.62 -17.24 18.02
CA GLY A 68 -21.78 -17.67 18.82
C GLY A 68 -21.60 -19.01 19.56
N LYS A 69 -20.36 -19.51 19.69
CA LYS A 69 -20.09 -20.79 20.36
C LYS A 69 -19.95 -20.58 21.87
N LYS A 70 -20.70 -21.38 22.65
CA LYS A 70 -20.55 -21.43 24.12
C LYS A 70 -19.38 -22.30 24.57
N LYS A 71 -18.99 -23.29 23.74
CA LYS A 71 -17.86 -24.18 23.98
C LYS A 71 -16.92 -24.22 22.79
N VAL A 72 -15.63 -24.33 23.04
CA VAL A 72 -14.59 -24.42 22.02
C VAL A 72 -13.69 -25.64 22.30
N MET A 73 -13.28 -26.33 21.24
CA MET A 73 -12.26 -27.36 21.31
C MET A 73 -10.91 -26.70 21.03
N LEU A 74 -10.03 -26.69 22.02
CA LEU A 74 -8.66 -26.20 21.88
C LEU A 74 -7.71 -27.38 21.96
N THR A 75 -6.62 -27.30 21.20
CA THR A 75 -5.57 -28.34 21.16
C THR A 75 -4.21 -27.69 21.26
N ASP A 76 -3.21 -28.47 21.65
CA ASP A 76 -1.82 -28.00 21.71
C ASP A 76 -1.34 -27.47 20.35
N LYS A 77 -1.81 -28.07 19.26
CA LYS A 77 -1.52 -27.61 17.88
C LYS A 77 -2.10 -26.24 17.55
N ILE A 78 -3.07 -25.74 18.33
CA ILE A 78 -3.63 -24.40 18.18
C ILE A 78 -2.93 -23.45 19.14
N LEU A 79 -2.83 -23.84 20.42
CA LEU A 79 -2.33 -22.97 21.49
C LEU A 79 -0.82 -22.77 21.44
N PHE A 80 -0.05 -23.78 21.06
CA PHE A 80 1.42 -23.75 21.04
C PHE A 80 1.99 -23.71 19.62
N GLN A 81 1.28 -23.05 18.70
CA GLN A 81 1.81 -22.80 17.36
C GLN A 81 3.08 -21.97 17.42
N SER A 82 4.00 -22.24 16.50
CA SER A 82 5.20 -21.42 16.35
C SER A 82 4.82 -20.02 15.81
N PRO A 83 5.58 -18.96 16.14
CA PRO A 83 5.30 -17.61 15.68
C PRO A 83 5.13 -17.48 14.17
N LEU A 84 6.02 -18.09 13.39
CA LEU A 84 6.00 -18.03 11.93
C LEU A 84 4.77 -18.75 11.38
N ASP A 85 4.48 -19.95 11.89
CA ASP A 85 3.35 -20.74 11.40
C ASP A 85 2.03 -20.05 11.69
N ARG A 86 1.86 -19.50 12.90
CA ARG A 86 0.64 -18.79 13.27
C ARG A 86 0.45 -17.51 12.45
N ALA A 87 1.49 -16.68 12.32
CA ALA A 87 1.41 -15.46 11.49
C ALA A 87 1.10 -15.80 10.03
N SER A 88 1.78 -16.81 9.47
CA SER A 88 1.53 -17.29 8.10
C SER A 88 0.11 -17.83 7.92
N TYR A 89 -0.40 -18.58 8.90
CA TYR A 89 -1.75 -19.13 8.90
C TYR A 89 -2.81 -18.02 8.93
N LEU A 90 -2.68 -17.05 9.86
CA LEU A 90 -3.61 -15.93 9.98
C LEU A 90 -3.62 -15.09 8.71
N ILE A 91 -2.46 -14.76 8.14
CA ILE A 91 -2.38 -14.01 6.89
C ILE A 91 -3.17 -14.73 5.78
N LYS A 92 -2.89 -16.03 5.59
CA LYS A 92 -3.45 -16.81 4.49
C LYS A 92 -4.96 -17.05 4.63
N ASN A 93 -5.40 -17.39 5.84
CA ASN A 93 -6.74 -17.94 6.08
C ASN A 93 -7.70 -16.97 6.77
N TYR A 94 -7.23 -15.83 7.25
CA TYR A 94 -8.04 -14.87 8.00
C TYR A 94 -7.88 -13.44 7.46
N PHE A 95 -6.66 -12.91 7.42
CA PHE A 95 -6.43 -11.50 7.11
C PHE A 95 -6.78 -11.11 5.67
N TRP A 96 -6.42 -11.93 4.68
CA TRP A 96 -6.81 -11.63 3.30
C TRP A 96 -8.34 -11.56 3.12
N ASP A 97 -9.07 -12.40 3.83
CA ASP A 97 -10.53 -12.39 3.76
C ASP A 97 -11.09 -11.15 4.50
N GLY A 98 -10.50 -10.82 5.65
CA GLY A 98 -10.77 -9.58 6.39
C GLY A 98 -10.47 -8.30 5.62
N LEU A 99 -9.51 -8.32 4.68
CA LEU A 99 -9.19 -7.20 3.78
C LEU A 99 -9.96 -7.23 2.46
N THR A 100 -10.70 -8.30 2.15
CA THR A 100 -11.39 -8.41 0.86
C THR A 100 -12.69 -7.60 0.87
N ARG A 101 -12.89 -6.78 -0.16
CA ARG A 101 -14.09 -5.96 -0.38
C ARG A 101 -14.62 -6.17 -1.80
N ALA A 102 -15.85 -5.74 -2.02
CA ALA A 102 -16.44 -5.58 -3.35
C ALA A 102 -17.41 -4.39 -3.32
N ILE A 103 -17.58 -3.68 -4.43
CA ILE A 103 -18.57 -2.59 -4.51
C ILE A 103 -19.87 -3.18 -5.08
N ASP A 104 -20.68 -3.76 -4.21
CA ASP A 104 -21.96 -4.36 -4.53
C ASP A 104 -22.91 -4.34 -3.34
N GLU A 105 -24.10 -4.90 -3.52
CA GLU A 105 -25.16 -4.92 -2.51
C GLU A 105 -24.73 -5.41 -1.12
N ASN A 106 -23.82 -6.39 -1.06
CA ASN A 106 -23.44 -7.04 0.19
C ASN A 106 -22.52 -6.16 1.04
N ASN A 107 -21.71 -5.31 0.40
CA ASN A 107 -20.72 -4.49 1.08
C ASN A 107 -20.95 -2.97 0.89
N ILE A 108 -22.07 -2.58 0.26
CA ILE A 108 -22.35 -1.18 -0.06
C ILE A 108 -22.36 -0.27 1.17
N GLU A 109 -22.78 -0.79 2.32
CA GLU A 109 -22.89 -0.03 3.58
C GLU A 109 -21.53 0.36 4.13
N ASN A 110 -20.50 -0.46 3.91
CA ASN A 110 -19.13 -0.13 4.26
C ASN A 110 -18.46 0.68 3.14
N ALA A 111 -18.68 0.31 1.87
CA ALA A 111 -18.07 0.98 0.72
C ALA A 111 -18.36 2.49 0.65
N ILE A 112 -19.54 2.93 1.12
CA ILE A 112 -19.92 4.34 1.09
C ILE A 112 -19.39 5.17 2.27
N LYS A 113 -19.06 4.54 3.40
CA LYS A 113 -18.59 5.25 4.60
C LYS A 113 -17.29 5.98 4.29
N ASP A 114 -17.28 7.30 4.49
CA ASP A 114 -16.10 8.14 4.35
C ASP A 114 -15.84 8.84 5.69
N SER A 115 -14.85 8.38 6.46
CA SER A 115 -14.50 9.02 7.73
C SER A 115 -13.80 10.37 7.54
N LYS A 116 -13.32 10.67 6.33
CA LYS A 116 -12.53 11.87 6.04
C LYS A 116 -13.42 13.10 5.83
N ILE A 117 -14.69 12.92 5.43
CA ILE A 117 -15.60 14.00 5.08
C ILE A 117 -17.02 13.75 5.63
N LYS A 118 -17.52 14.66 6.47
CA LYS A 118 -18.90 14.63 6.98
C LYS A 118 -19.90 15.05 5.90
N GLN A 119 -20.95 14.23 5.66
CA GLN A 119 -21.99 14.49 4.66
C GLN A 119 -23.36 13.94 5.07
N ASP A 120 -24.44 14.55 4.59
CA ASP A 120 -25.83 14.12 4.85
C ASP A 120 -26.30 12.98 3.95
N LYS A 121 -25.71 12.85 2.76
CA LYS A 121 -26.01 11.82 1.75
C LYS A 121 -24.74 11.07 1.38
N ASN A 122 -24.92 9.81 0.99
CA ASN A 122 -23.85 8.95 0.54
C ASN A 122 -23.82 8.90 -1.00
N TYR A 123 -22.78 9.45 -1.61
CA TYR A 123 -22.70 9.52 -3.08
C TYR A 123 -21.95 8.34 -3.68
N ILE A 124 -22.50 7.79 -4.77
CA ILE A 124 -21.85 6.80 -5.62
C ILE A 124 -21.78 7.36 -7.03
N TYR A 125 -20.57 7.39 -7.60
CA TYR A 125 -20.34 7.91 -8.94
C TYR A 125 -20.02 6.80 -9.93
N VAL A 126 -20.83 6.72 -10.98
CA VAL A 126 -20.74 5.73 -12.05
C VAL A 126 -20.21 6.39 -13.32
N PRO A 127 -19.27 5.78 -14.06
CA PRO A 127 -18.84 6.31 -15.35
C PRO A 127 -20.00 6.56 -16.31
N PHE A 128 -19.92 7.64 -17.08
CA PHE A 128 -20.94 8.01 -18.09
C PHE A 128 -21.32 6.83 -19.01
N THR A 129 -20.31 6.08 -19.44
CA THR A 129 -20.42 4.97 -20.39
C THR A 129 -20.93 3.66 -19.78
N ASP A 130 -20.95 3.51 -18.44
CA ASP A 130 -21.28 2.24 -17.78
C ASP A 130 -22.78 2.15 -17.42
N LYS A 131 -23.58 1.85 -18.45
CA LYS A 131 -25.04 1.70 -18.31
C LYS A 131 -25.41 0.56 -17.34
N LEU A 132 -24.60 -0.50 -17.28
CA LEU A 132 -24.87 -1.66 -16.42
C LEU A 132 -24.72 -1.28 -14.94
N ALA A 133 -23.59 -0.69 -14.57
CA ALA A 133 -23.36 -0.23 -13.21
C ALA A 133 -24.40 0.82 -12.79
N TYR A 134 -24.76 1.76 -13.68
CA TYR A 134 -25.76 2.77 -13.36
C TYR A 134 -27.12 2.14 -13.04
N LYS A 135 -27.59 1.19 -13.85
CA LYS A 135 -28.85 0.46 -13.58
C LYS A 135 -28.77 -0.33 -12.28
N TYR A 136 -27.63 -0.98 -12.02
CA TYR A 136 -27.41 -1.77 -10.81
C TYR A 136 -27.49 -0.90 -9.54
N PHE A 137 -26.71 0.18 -9.46
CA PHE A 137 -26.68 1.03 -8.29
C PHE A 137 -27.96 1.86 -8.12
N LYS A 138 -28.62 2.31 -9.20
CA LYS A 138 -29.94 2.95 -9.09
C LYS A 138 -31.01 2.01 -8.53
N LYS A 139 -30.91 0.69 -8.80
CA LYS A 139 -31.77 -0.30 -8.16
C LYS A 139 -31.48 -0.39 -6.66
N LEU A 140 -30.20 -0.36 -6.25
CA LEU A 140 -29.81 -0.38 -4.85
C LEU A 140 -30.25 0.88 -4.09
N GLU A 141 -30.14 2.05 -4.71
CA GLU A 141 -30.63 3.32 -4.14
C GLU A 141 -32.12 3.25 -3.77
N ARG A 142 -32.95 2.66 -4.65
CA ARG A 142 -34.38 2.43 -4.37
C ARG A 142 -34.62 1.33 -3.33
N LYS A 143 -33.82 0.26 -3.36
CA LYS A 143 -33.97 -0.90 -2.47
C LYS A 143 -33.55 -0.61 -1.02
N LYS A 144 -32.58 0.29 -0.82
CA LYS A 144 -32.00 0.61 0.50
C LYS A 144 -32.12 2.11 0.84
N PRO A 145 -33.34 2.68 0.99
CA PRO A 145 -33.54 4.11 1.24
C PRO A 145 -32.88 4.60 2.54
N LYS A 146 -32.75 3.73 3.55
CA LYS A 146 -32.07 4.02 4.83
C LYS A 146 -30.60 4.45 4.66
N LEU A 147 -29.95 4.02 3.59
CA LEU A 147 -28.56 4.38 3.31
C LEU A 147 -28.40 5.79 2.74
N LYS A 148 -29.50 6.49 2.41
CA LYS A 148 -29.48 7.83 1.80
C LYS A 148 -28.54 7.92 0.60
N LEU A 149 -28.52 6.85 -0.22
CA LEU A 149 -27.68 6.78 -1.41
C LEU A 149 -28.12 7.85 -2.42
N SER A 150 -27.13 8.44 -3.10
CA SER A 150 -27.33 9.28 -4.26
C SER A 150 -26.41 8.81 -5.38
N VAL A 151 -26.99 8.10 -6.35
CA VAL A 151 -26.25 7.52 -7.47
C VAL A 151 -26.20 8.51 -8.61
N LYS A 152 -24.99 8.93 -8.98
CA LYS A 152 -24.72 9.94 -10.00
C LYS A 152 -23.90 9.37 -11.14
N LYS A 153 -24.18 9.83 -12.36
CA LYS A 153 -23.26 9.63 -13.47
C LYS A 153 -22.16 10.68 -13.42
N LEU A 154 -20.93 10.27 -13.66
CA LEU A 154 -19.88 11.20 -14.01
C LEU A 154 -20.18 11.80 -15.38
N PRO A 155 -19.77 13.07 -15.62
CA PRO A 155 -19.74 13.63 -16.97
C PRO A 155 -18.82 12.83 -17.90
N GLU A 156 -19.06 12.93 -19.20
CA GLU A 156 -18.23 12.26 -20.22
C GLU A 156 -16.79 12.78 -20.22
N LEU A 157 -16.61 14.09 -20.08
CA LEU A 157 -15.31 14.75 -19.96
C LEU A 157 -15.15 15.30 -18.55
N LEU A 158 -14.04 14.97 -17.89
CA LEU A 158 -13.70 15.51 -16.58
C LEU A 158 -12.74 16.71 -16.76
N ASN A 159 -13.05 17.83 -16.12
CA ASN A 159 -12.22 19.04 -16.09
C ASN A 159 -12.24 19.68 -14.70
N GLU A 160 -11.41 20.71 -14.50
CA GLU A 160 -11.27 21.43 -13.22
C GLU A 160 -12.61 21.92 -12.64
N ASN A 161 -13.49 22.50 -13.47
CA ASN A 161 -14.79 23.00 -13.03
C ASN A 161 -15.71 21.87 -12.54
N ILE A 162 -15.63 20.71 -13.18
CA ILE A 162 -16.37 19.51 -12.77
C ILE A 162 -15.82 18.97 -11.45
N PHE A 163 -14.50 18.91 -11.28
CA PHE A 163 -13.89 18.48 -10.02
C PHE A 163 -14.30 19.38 -8.85
N HIS A 164 -14.32 20.71 -9.04
CA HIS A 164 -14.80 21.64 -8.00
C HIS A 164 -16.24 21.35 -7.58
N LYS A 165 -17.13 21.06 -8.52
CA LYS A 165 -18.53 20.68 -8.24
C LYS A 165 -18.62 19.34 -7.51
N ILE A 166 -17.87 18.33 -7.96
CA ILE A 166 -17.89 16.99 -7.36
C ILE A 166 -17.29 17.00 -5.94
N ASN A 167 -16.28 17.84 -5.68
CA ASN A 167 -15.66 17.96 -4.35
C ASN A 167 -16.62 18.50 -3.27
N LYS A 168 -17.75 19.12 -3.65
CA LYS A 168 -18.81 19.50 -2.70
C LYS A 168 -19.71 18.31 -2.32
N GLN A 169 -19.67 17.23 -3.08
CA GLN A 169 -20.48 16.02 -2.89
C GLN A 169 -19.61 14.78 -3.12
N PRO A 170 -18.53 14.59 -2.33
CA PRO A 170 -17.58 13.53 -2.57
C PRO A 170 -18.21 12.15 -2.37
N GLY A 171 -17.77 11.19 -3.16
CA GLY A 171 -18.35 9.85 -3.16
C GLY A 171 -17.39 8.77 -3.62
N ILE A 172 -17.81 7.53 -3.41
CA ILE A 172 -17.09 6.35 -3.92
C ILE A 172 -17.31 6.23 -5.43
N LEU A 173 -16.25 5.90 -6.15
CA LEU A 173 -16.30 5.56 -7.57
C LEU A 173 -16.54 4.07 -7.72
N THR A 174 -17.41 3.69 -8.64
CA THR A 174 -17.66 2.27 -8.91
C THR A 174 -16.42 1.57 -9.45
N LEU A 175 -16.33 0.28 -9.20
CA LEU A 175 -15.37 -0.61 -9.84
C LEU A 175 -16.09 -1.62 -10.72
N GLY A 176 -15.37 -2.58 -11.28
CA GLY A 176 -15.95 -3.54 -12.20
C GLY A 176 -17.06 -4.37 -11.56
N LEU A 177 -18.12 -4.66 -12.34
CA LEU A 177 -19.15 -5.63 -11.99
C LEU A 177 -18.98 -6.90 -12.82
N LYS A 178 -19.18 -8.06 -12.20
CA LYS A 178 -19.19 -9.37 -12.84
C LYS A 178 -20.59 -9.98 -12.80
N ARG A 179 -21.03 -10.50 -13.95
CA ARG A 179 -22.26 -11.28 -14.06
C ARG A 179 -21.96 -12.74 -13.71
N LYS A 180 -22.50 -13.24 -12.60
CA LYS A 180 -22.38 -14.66 -12.18
C LYS A 180 -23.41 -15.54 -12.87
N THR A 181 -24.63 -15.03 -13.07
CA THR A 181 -25.71 -15.66 -13.87
C THR A 181 -26.53 -14.57 -14.56
N LYS A 182 -27.51 -14.94 -15.42
CA LYS A 182 -28.41 -13.94 -16.04
C LYS A 182 -29.03 -12.97 -15.01
N LYS A 183 -29.28 -13.40 -13.77
CA LYS A 183 -29.93 -12.61 -12.71
C LYS A 183 -28.97 -12.10 -11.61
N LYS A 184 -27.78 -12.68 -11.42
CA LYS A 184 -26.86 -12.34 -10.31
C LYS A 184 -25.66 -11.53 -10.80
N ILE A 185 -25.57 -10.28 -10.36
CA ILE A 185 -24.43 -9.37 -10.59
C ILE A 185 -23.77 -9.12 -9.23
N SER A 186 -22.45 -9.18 -9.18
CA SER A 186 -21.64 -8.83 -8.00
C SER A 186 -20.47 -7.94 -8.39
N GLY A 187 -19.85 -7.29 -7.42
CA GLY A 187 -18.62 -6.54 -7.63
C GLY A 187 -17.48 -7.50 -7.97
N ILE A 188 -16.51 -7.01 -8.74
CA ILE A 188 -15.19 -7.63 -8.85
C ILE A 188 -14.46 -7.35 -7.53
N PRO A 189 -14.07 -8.40 -6.77
CA PRO A 189 -13.50 -8.20 -5.45
C PRO A 189 -12.11 -7.58 -5.53
N PHE A 190 -11.73 -6.88 -4.47
CA PHE A 190 -10.40 -6.30 -4.31
C PHE A 190 -9.96 -6.37 -2.84
N VAL A 191 -8.68 -6.15 -2.59
CA VAL A 191 -8.08 -6.06 -1.26
C VAL A 191 -7.85 -4.59 -0.94
N VAL A 192 -8.12 -4.20 0.31
CA VAL A 192 -7.81 -2.88 0.84
C VAL A 192 -6.50 -2.91 1.63
N PRO A 193 -5.81 -1.77 1.85
CA PRO A 193 -4.56 -1.77 2.63
C PRO A 193 -4.75 -2.16 4.11
N GLY A 194 -5.91 -1.93 4.70
CA GLY A 194 -6.17 -2.16 6.13
C GLY A 194 -7.65 -2.05 6.46
N GLY A 195 -8.08 -2.61 7.60
CA GLY A 195 -9.51 -2.73 7.96
C GLY A 195 -10.32 -1.42 7.95
N ARG A 196 -9.67 -0.28 8.25
CA ARG A 196 -10.30 1.05 8.22
C ARG A 196 -10.63 1.57 6.82
N PHE A 197 -10.00 1.04 5.78
CA PHE A 197 -10.14 1.51 4.41
C PHE A 197 -11.24 0.76 3.67
N ASN A 198 -11.94 1.45 2.78
CA ASN A 198 -13.00 0.86 1.96
C ASN A 198 -12.76 1.06 0.45
N GLU A 199 -11.64 1.67 0.10
CA GLU A 199 -11.20 1.97 -1.24
C GLU A 199 -10.10 1.00 -1.69
N MET A 200 -10.08 0.70 -2.98
CA MET A 200 -8.94 0.06 -3.63
C MET A 200 -7.87 1.13 -3.86
N TYR A 201 -6.62 0.86 -3.44
CA TYR A 201 -5.48 1.77 -3.61
C TYR A 201 -4.58 1.32 -4.76
N GLY A 202 -3.93 2.26 -5.44
CA GLY A 202 -3.12 2.01 -6.64
C GLY A 202 -1.93 1.07 -6.41
N TRP A 203 -0.87 1.53 -5.76
CA TRP A 203 0.37 0.75 -5.68
C TRP A 203 0.35 -0.37 -4.61
N ASP A 204 -0.40 -0.21 -3.51
CA ASP A 204 -0.61 -1.24 -2.47
C ASP A 204 -1.08 -2.56 -3.09
N SER A 205 -2.02 -2.47 -4.02
CA SER A 205 -2.60 -3.60 -4.76
C SER A 205 -1.58 -4.48 -5.46
N TYR A 206 -0.44 -3.92 -5.92
CA TYR A 206 0.62 -4.73 -6.52
C TYR A 206 1.27 -5.62 -5.45
N PHE A 207 1.67 -5.03 -4.33
CA PHE A 207 2.32 -5.75 -3.24
C PHE A 207 1.37 -6.78 -2.61
N GLU A 208 0.12 -6.39 -2.34
CA GLU A 208 -0.92 -7.30 -1.88
C GLU A 208 -1.07 -8.50 -2.83
N SER A 209 -1.11 -8.24 -4.15
CA SER A 209 -1.21 -9.30 -5.15
C SER A 209 -0.03 -10.27 -5.12
N LEU A 210 1.19 -9.84 -4.80
CA LEU A 210 2.32 -10.76 -4.60
C LEU A 210 2.04 -11.74 -3.46
N GLY A 211 1.54 -11.24 -2.32
CA GLY A 211 1.13 -12.06 -1.18
C GLY A 211 -0.01 -13.03 -1.53
N LEU A 212 -1.04 -12.52 -2.22
CA LEU A 212 -2.18 -13.34 -2.68
C LEU A 212 -1.74 -14.47 -3.61
N ILE A 213 -0.79 -14.21 -4.52
CA ILE A 213 -0.27 -15.22 -5.45
C ILE A 213 0.45 -16.32 -4.66
N ILE A 214 1.33 -15.96 -3.72
CA ILE A 214 2.06 -16.91 -2.87
C ILE A 214 1.08 -17.78 -2.05
N ASP A 215 0.03 -17.18 -1.52
CA ASP A 215 -0.99 -17.89 -0.74
C ASP A 215 -2.02 -18.66 -1.60
N GLY A 216 -1.88 -18.66 -2.93
CA GLY A 216 -2.75 -19.39 -3.86
C GLY A 216 -4.09 -18.70 -4.17
N LYS A 217 -4.30 -17.45 -3.71
CA LYS A 217 -5.49 -16.61 -3.96
C LYS A 217 -5.42 -15.88 -5.32
N ILE A 218 -4.94 -16.55 -6.36
CA ILE A 218 -4.70 -15.97 -7.70
C ILE A 218 -5.93 -15.28 -8.32
N ASN A 219 -7.14 -15.79 -8.05
CA ASN A 219 -8.37 -15.19 -8.58
C ASN A 219 -8.61 -13.78 -8.01
N LEU A 220 -8.15 -13.51 -6.80
CA LEU A 220 -8.28 -12.19 -6.20
C LEU A 220 -7.25 -11.23 -6.82
N ALA A 221 -5.99 -11.65 -7.03
CA ALA A 221 -5.00 -10.87 -7.77
C ALA A 221 -5.44 -10.51 -9.21
N VAL A 222 -6.07 -11.47 -9.93
CA VAL A 222 -6.72 -11.19 -11.24
C VAL A 222 -7.82 -10.14 -11.10
N SER A 223 -8.58 -10.19 -10.01
CA SER A 223 -9.66 -9.23 -9.76
C SER A 223 -9.13 -7.82 -9.50
N MET A 224 -8.00 -7.69 -8.81
CA MET A 224 -7.26 -6.42 -8.66
C MET A 224 -6.88 -5.84 -10.04
N ALA A 225 -6.22 -6.64 -10.89
CA ALA A 225 -5.85 -6.20 -12.23
C ALA A 225 -7.07 -5.82 -13.10
N GLU A 226 -8.18 -6.56 -13.00
CA GLU A 226 -9.43 -6.23 -13.68
C GLU A 226 -10.04 -4.90 -13.21
N ASN A 227 -9.93 -4.58 -11.92
CA ASN A 227 -10.34 -3.27 -11.42
C ASN A 227 -9.42 -2.15 -11.92
N PHE A 228 -8.10 -2.37 -12.05
CA PHE A 228 -7.24 -1.39 -12.74
C PHE A 228 -7.59 -1.19 -14.21
N PHE A 229 -7.97 -2.26 -14.92
CA PHE A 229 -8.48 -2.13 -16.29
C PHE A 229 -9.75 -1.29 -16.33
N TYR A 230 -10.64 -1.46 -15.35
CA TYR A 230 -11.84 -0.64 -15.19
C TYR A 230 -11.48 0.83 -14.97
N GLU A 231 -10.56 1.13 -14.05
CA GLU A 231 -10.12 2.49 -13.76
C GLU A 231 -9.47 3.16 -14.97
N ILE A 232 -8.54 2.50 -15.66
CA ILE A 232 -7.91 3.08 -16.86
C ILE A 232 -8.94 3.30 -17.96
N LYS A 233 -9.89 2.37 -18.14
CA LYS A 233 -10.95 2.49 -19.15
C LYS A 233 -11.83 3.73 -18.90
N HIS A 234 -12.26 3.93 -17.65
CA HIS A 234 -13.34 4.85 -17.30
C HIS A 234 -12.87 6.17 -16.65
N TYR A 235 -11.73 6.15 -15.95
CA TYR A 235 -11.14 7.29 -15.24
C TYR A 235 -9.80 7.73 -15.86
N GLY A 236 -9.31 6.99 -16.84
CA GLY A 236 -8.15 7.32 -17.67
C GLY A 236 -6.80 6.97 -17.05
N LYS A 237 -6.77 6.53 -15.78
CA LYS A 237 -5.56 6.18 -15.03
C LYS A 237 -5.92 5.24 -13.88
N ILE A 238 -4.93 4.52 -13.36
CA ILE A 238 -5.04 3.92 -12.02
C ILE A 238 -5.12 5.07 -11.01
N LEU A 239 -6.12 5.04 -10.14
CA LEU A 239 -6.34 6.10 -9.16
C LEU A 239 -5.47 5.89 -7.91
N ASN A 240 -5.22 6.96 -7.16
CA ASN A 240 -4.66 6.83 -5.82
C ASN A 240 -5.55 5.92 -4.96
N ALA A 241 -6.85 6.25 -4.91
CA ALA A 241 -7.90 5.34 -4.49
C ALA A 241 -9.21 5.67 -5.23
N ASN A 242 -10.19 4.78 -5.24
CA ASN A 242 -11.42 4.95 -6.02
C ASN A 242 -12.47 5.87 -5.35
N ARG A 243 -12.08 7.10 -4.99
CA ARG A 243 -12.97 8.20 -4.55
C ARG A 243 -12.88 9.38 -5.49
N THR A 244 -13.92 10.20 -5.53
CA THR A 244 -13.99 11.33 -6.47
C THR A 244 -12.85 12.35 -6.31
N TYR A 245 -12.41 12.62 -5.07
CA TYR A 245 -11.30 13.55 -4.79
C TYR A 245 -9.92 13.01 -5.20
N TYR A 246 -9.85 11.78 -5.73
CA TYR A 246 -8.65 11.19 -6.31
C TYR A 246 -8.70 11.06 -7.84
N LEU A 247 -9.77 11.49 -8.53
CA LEU A 247 -9.88 11.40 -10.00
C LEU A 247 -8.72 12.10 -10.75
N ASN A 248 -8.10 13.08 -10.11
CA ASN A 248 -6.99 13.89 -10.60
C ASN A 248 -5.60 13.39 -10.17
N ARG A 249 -5.53 12.23 -9.50
CA ARG A 249 -4.31 11.74 -8.83
C ARG A 249 -4.13 10.23 -9.03
N SER A 250 -2.93 9.84 -9.45
CA SER A 250 -2.55 8.42 -9.57
C SER A 250 -1.73 7.95 -8.36
N GLN A 251 -1.01 6.84 -8.54
CA GLN A 251 0.01 6.29 -7.64
C GLN A 251 1.11 5.58 -8.45
N PRO A 252 2.25 5.18 -7.84
CA PRO A 252 3.36 4.56 -8.58
C PRO A 252 2.93 3.36 -9.46
N PRO A 253 3.28 3.33 -10.76
CA PRO A 253 2.73 2.36 -11.70
C PRO A 253 3.43 1.00 -11.68
N PHE A 254 2.68 -0.07 -11.36
CA PHE A 254 3.16 -1.46 -11.32
C PHE A 254 2.35 -2.44 -12.20
N LEU A 255 1.44 -1.94 -13.05
CA LEU A 255 0.48 -2.79 -13.75
C LEU A 255 1.13 -3.85 -14.66
N THR A 256 2.23 -3.53 -15.35
CA THR A 256 2.91 -4.53 -16.20
C THR A 256 3.44 -5.70 -15.40
N SER A 257 4.07 -5.42 -14.25
CA SER A 257 4.63 -6.45 -13.38
C SER A 257 3.53 -7.28 -12.73
N LEU A 258 2.42 -6.65 -12.29
CA LEU A 258 1.24 -7.37 -11.80
C LEU A 258 0.67 -8.35 -12.84
N ILE A 259 0.49 -7.88 -14.08
CA ILE A 259 -0.02 -8.73 -15.18
C ILE A 259 0.92 -9.90 -15.43
N LEU A 260 2.23 -9.65 -15.47
CA LEU A 260 3.24 -10.67 -15.69
C LEU A 260 3.26 -11.70 -14.57
N ASP A 261 3.20 -11.28 -13.31
CA ASP A 261 3.19 -12.19 -12.16
C ASP A 261 1.95 -13.11 -12.20
N ILE A 262 0.78 -12.55 -12.51
CA ILE A 262 -0.46 -13.31 -12.71
C ILE A 262 -0.36 -14.28 -13.90
N TYR A 263 0.17 -13.78 -15.02
CA TYR A 263 0.29 -14.54 -16.27
C TYR A 263 1.26 -15.72 -16.12
N ASN A 264 2.40 -15.48 -15.46
CA ASN A 264 3.44 -16.48 -15.23
C ASN A 264 2.99 -17.54 -14.21
N TYR A 265 2.25 -17.15 -13.18
CA TYR A 265 1.71 -18.10 -12.20
C TYR A 265 0.69 -19.09 -12.81
N LYS A 266 -0.14 -18.66 -13.76
CA LYS A 266 -1.16 -19.52 -14.35
C LYS A 266 -0.56 -20.53 -15.33
N LYS A 267 -0.86 -21.82 -15.10
CA LYS A 267 -0.55 -22.92 -16.04
C LYS A 267 -1.22 -22.72 -17.40
N LYS A 268 -2.54 -22.46 -17.41
CA LYS A 268 -3.28 -22.14 -18.63
C LYS A 268 -3.18 -20.66 -18.93
N LYS A 269 -2.40 -20.32 -19.96
CA LYS A 269 -2.24 -18.95 -20.44
C LYS A 269 -3.55 -18.43 -21.06
N ASN A 270 -3.87 -17.16 -20.79
CA ASN A 270 -5.05 -16.49 -21.34
C ASN A 270 -4.61 -15.28 -22.15
N ILE A 271 -4.29 -15.52 -23.42
CA ILE A 271 -3.77 -14.50 -24.35
C ILE A 271 -4.79 -13.38 -24.59
N THR A 272 -6.09 -13.68 -24.59
CA THR A 272 -7.15 -12.66 -24.72
C THR A 272 -7.13 -11.69 -23.54
N TRP A 273 -7.00 -12.20 -22.32
CA TRP A 273 -6.86 -11.37 -21.12
C TRP A 273 -5.55 -10.56 -21.14
N LEU A 274 -4.45 -11.18 -21.55
CA LEU A 274 -3.16 -10.52 -21.69
C LEU A 274 -3.21 -9.37 -22.69
N LYS A 275 -3.83 -9.59 -23.86
CA LYS A 275 -4.05 -8.56 -24.90
C LYS A 275 -4.89 -7.39 -24.36
N LYS A 276 -5.94 -7.69 -23.60
CA LYS A 276 -6.75 -6.66 -22.92
C LYS A 276 -5.89 -5.85 -21.96
N GLY A 277 -5.12 -6.51 -21.09
CA GLY A 277 -4.24 -5.85 -20.13
C GLY A 277 -3.17 -4.98 -20.80
N LEU A 278 -2.53 -5.48 -21.85
CA LEU A 278 -1.50 -4.75 -22.59
C LEU A 278 -2.05 -3.48 -23.26
N ASN A 279 -3.30 -3.51 -23.76
CA ASN A 279 -3.95 -2.29 -24.24
C ASN A 279 -4.09 -1.23 -23.14
N TYR A 280 -4.48 -1.61 -21.92
CA TYR A 280 -4.62 -0.67 -20.82
C TYR A 280 -3.27 -0.16 -20.30
N VAL A 281 -2.26 -1.01 -20.24
CA VAL A 281 -0.87 -0.62 -19.93
C VAL A 281 -0.38 0.44 -20.90
N ILE A 282 -0.50 0.20 -22.22
CA ILE A 282 -0.04 1.15 -23.24
C ILE A 282 -0.82 2.45 -23.14
N ARG A 283 -2.14 2.38 -22.89
CA ARG A 283 -3.00 3.55 -22.67
C ARG A 283 -2.54 4.38 -21.47
N GLU A 284 -2.29 3.75 -20.33
CA GLU A 284 -1.81 4.43 -19.12
C GLU A 284 -0.43 5.05 -19.34
N TYR A 285 0.51 4.31 -19.93
CA TYR A 285 1.85 4.83 -20.24
C TYR A 285 1.77 6.11 -21.08
N ILE A 286 1.00 6.09 -22.18
CA ILE A 286 0.93 7.21 -23.13
C ILE A 286 0.16 8.39 -22.53
N ASN A 287 -1.02 8.14 -21.95
CA ASN A 287 -1.98 9.19 -21.60
C ASN A 287 -1.82 9.74 -20.18
N VAL A 288 -0.98 9.11 -19.36
CA VAL A 288 -0.68 9.55 -18.00
C VAL A 288 0.80 9.85 -17.88
N TRP A 289 1.64 8.82 -17.89
CA TRP A 289 3.02 8.96 -17.45
C TRP A 289 3.95 9.64 -18.46
N THR A 290 3.59 9.65 -19.74
CA THR A 290 4.30 10.39 -20.79
C THR A 290 3.44 11.45 -21.47
N ASP A 291 2.37 11.89 -20.80
CA ASP A 291 1.60 13.05 -21.26
C ASP A 291 2.38 14.36 -21.06
N SER A 292 1.84 15.47 -21.56
CA SER A 292 2.49 16.78 -21.47
C SER A 292 2.59 17.34 -20.04
N LYS A 293 1.86 16.78 -19.07
CA LYS A 293 1.90 17.22 -17.67
C LYS A 293 3.00 16.51 -16.89
N HIS A 294 3.16 15.21 -17.11
CA HIS A 294 4.14 14.37 -16.41
C HIS A 294 5.50 14.35 -17.12
N LEU A 295 5.53 14.35 -18.46
CA LEU A 295 6.79 14.39 -19.20
C LEU A 295 7.44 15.77 -19.06
N THR A 296 8.73 15.78 -18.75
CA THR A 296 9.51 17.01 -18.56
C THR A 296 10.48 17.24 -19.71
N PRO A 297 11.08 18.44 -19.86
CA PRO A 297 12.03 18.72 -20.93
C PRO A 297 13.29 17.82 -20.94
N THR A 298 13.56 17.08 -19.87
CA THR A 298 14.67 16.10 -19.82
C THR A 298 14.37 14.82 -20.61
N GLY A 299 13.10 14.59 -21.00
CA GLY A 299 12.63 13.31 -21.51
C GLY A 299 12.27 12.28 -20.42
N LEU A 300 12.41 12.64 -19.14
CA LEU A 300 11.94 11.86 -18.00
C LEU A 300 10.62 12.39 -17.46
N SER A 301 9.91 11.55 -16.72
CA SER A 301 8.62 11.87 -16.11
C SER A 301 8.77 12.35 -14.67
N ARG A 302 7.75 13.05 -14.17
CA ARG A 302 7.59 13.48 -12.77
C ARG A 302 6.23 13.04 -12.24
N TYR A 303 6.08 12.98 -10.93
CA TYR A 303 4.74 12.98 -10.32
C TYR A 303 4.11 14.37 -10.45
N PHE A 304 2.88 14.43 -10.94
CA PHE A 304 2.13 15.66 -11.17
C PHE A 304 0.66 15.48 -10.74
N GLY A 305 0.41 15.67 -9.44
CA GLY A 305 -0.94 15.64 -8.88
C GLY A 305 -1.77 16.81 -9.43
N SER A 306 -2.53 16.55 -10.48
CA SER A 306 -3.36 17.55 -11.16
C SER A 306 -4.50 18.06 -10.28
N GLY A 307 -5.21 19.11 -10.69
CA GLY A 307 -6.20 19.81 -9.87
C GLY A 307 -5.73 21.19 -9.40
N LYS A 308 -6.65 21.92 -8.78
CA LYS A 308 -6.42 23.23 -8.15
C LYS A 308 -6.87 23.23 -6.70
N GLY A 309 -6.27 24.12 -5.90
CA GLY A 309 -6.70 24.33 -4.53
C GLY A 309 -6.24 23.25 -3.55
N MET A 310 -6.78 23.37 -2.33
CA MET A 310 -6.46 22.51 -1.20
C MET A 310 -7.15 21.13 -1.33
N PRO A 311 -6.44 20.01 -1.09
CA PRO A 311 -7.05 18.68 -1.06
C PRO A 311 -8.20 18.61 -0.04
N PRO A 312 -9.41 18.18 -0.43
CA PRO A 312 -10.58 18.16 0.46
C PRO A 312 -10.56 17.01 1.48
N GLU A 313 -9.73 15.98 1.28
CA GLU A 313 -9.68 14.75 2.07
C GLU A 313 -8.83 14.85 3.35
N THR A 314 -8.23 16.01 3.60
CA THR A 314 -7.39 16.23 4.79
C THR A 314 -8.18 16.81 5.95
N GLU A 315 -7.74 16.55 7.17
CA GLU A 315 -8.32 17.14 8.38
C GLU A 315 -8.42 18.68 8.28
N PRO A 316 -9.49 19.30 8.81
CA PRO A 316 -9.69 20.74 8.70
C PRO A 316 -8.53 21.60 9.21
N ALA A 317 -7.75 21.11 10.18
CA ALA A 317 -6.59 21.82 10.73
C ALA A 317 -5.27 21.51 10.01
N HIS A 318 -5.23 20.52 9.11
CA HIS A 318 -4.00 19.96 8.54
C HIS A 318 -3.10 21.02 7.90
N PHE A 319 -3.68 21.95 7.14
CA PHE A 319 -2.94 23.02 6.45
C PHE A 319 -2.91 24.35 7.21
N ASN A 320 -3.29 24.40 8.49
CA ASN A 320 -3.33 25.66 9.25
C ASN A 320 -1.99 26.39 9.27
N SER A 321 -0.89 25.67 9.50
CA SER A 321 0.47 26.23 9.53
C SER A 321 0.87 26.83 8.18
N VAL A 322 0.44 26.20 7.08
CA VAL A 322 0.70 26.64 5.70
C VAL A 322 -0.14 27.86 5.36
N LEU A 323 -1.42 27.87 5.74
CA LEU A 323 -2.35 28.95 5.40
C LEU A 323 -2.14 30.22 6.24
N LYS A 324 -1.62 30.11 7.47
CA LYS A 324 -1.48 31.24 8.41
C LYS A 324 -0.65 32.42 7.85
N PRO A 325 0.52 32.21 7.20
CA PRO A 325 1.26 33.30 6.56
C PRO A 325 0.48 33.99 5.44
N PHE A 326 -0.30 33.25 4.64
CA PHE A 326 -1.12 33.82 3.56
C PHE A 326 -2.31 34.58 4.12
N ALA A 327 -3.01 34.05 5.12
CA ALA A 327 -4.09 34.76 5.79
C ALA A 327 -3.62 36.12 6.35
N LYS A 328 -2.42 36.16 6.95
CA LYS A 328 -1.78 37.42 7.38
C LYS A 328 -1.47 38.36 6.20
N LYS A 329 -0.93 37.84 5.09
CA LYS A 329 -0.67 38.62 3.86
C LYS A 329 -1.94 39.30 3.33
N TYR A 330 -3.08 38.63 3.39
CA TYR A 330 -4.38 39.16 2.92
C TYR A 330 -5.19 39.87 4.02
N ASN A 331 -4.60 40.12 5.19
CA ASN A 331 -5.23 40.81 6.32
C ASN A 331 -6.62 40.28 6.72
N MET A 332 -6.77 38.95 6.80
CA MET A 332 -8.04 38.31 7.18
C MET A 332 -7.83 37.09 8.08
N PRO A 333 -8.82 36.70 8.90
CA PRO A 333 -8.78 35.47 9.68
C PRO A 333 -8.56 34.23 8.81
N ILE A 334 -7.85 33.22 9.33
CA ILE A 334 -7.51 31.99 8.58
C ILE A 334 -8.73 31.24 8.03
N HIS A 335 -9.85 31.23 8.78
CA HIS A 335 -11.08 30.56 8.38
C HIS A 335 -11.73 31.26 7.17
N GLU A 336 -11.68 32.59 7.14
CA GLU A 336 -12.18 33.40 6.04
C GLU A 336 -11.27 33.28 4.81
N PHE A 337 -9.95 33.36 5.01
CA PHE A 337 -8.97 33.12 3.96
C PHE A 337 -9.19 31.77 3.29
N ARG A 338 -9.31 30.70 4.08
CA ARG A 338 -9.60 29.36 3.57
C ARG A 338 -10.88 29.33 2.75
N LYS A 339 -11.96 29.91 3.24
CA LYS A 339 -13.24 29.96 2.54
C LYS A 339 -13.12 30.69 1.20
N ASN A 340 -12.43 31.83 1.18
CA ASN A 340 -12.21 32.62 -0.03
C ASN A 340 -11.30 31.88 -1.04
N TYR A 341 -10.25 31.23 -0.56
CA TYR A 341 -9.36 30.41 -1.38
C TYR A 341 -10.08 29.19 -2.01
N LEU A 342 -10.82 28.41 -1.21
CA LEU A 342 -11.57 27.25 -1.69
C LEU A 342 -12.69 27.60 -2.69
N ASN A 343 -13.20 28.83 -2.62
CA ASN A 343 -14.21 29.36 -3.55
C ASN A 343 -13.59 30.12 -4.74
N ASN A 344 -12.26 30.03 -4.94
CA ASN A 344 -11.52 30.74 -5.99
C ASN A 344 -11.70 32.28 -5.98
N LYS A 345 -12.09 32.87 -4.84
CA LYS A 345 -12.15 34.33 -4.67
C LYS A 345 -10.76 34.93 -4.46
N ILE A 346 -9.83 34.14 -3.93
CA ILE A 346 -8.41 34.48 -3.82
C ILE A 346 -7.62 33.42 -4.57
N ILE A 347 -6.72 33.89 -5.44
CA ILE A 347 -5.75 33.04 -6.15
C ILE A 347 -4.36 33.54 -5.74
N ASP A 348 -3.58 32.68 -5.09
CA ASP A 348 -2.20 32.95 -4.73
C ASP A 348 -1.29 31.90 -5.38
N ASN A 349 -0.43 32.33 -6.31
CA ASN A 349 0.42 31.42 -7.09
C ASN A 349 1.41 30.62 -6.23
N LYS A 350 1.91 31.20 -5.12
CA LYS A 350 2.84 30.48 -4.23
C LYS A 350 2.09 29.40 -3.45
N LEU A 351 0.84 29.68 -3.06
CA LEU A 351 -0.01 28.70 -2.40
C LEU A 351 -0.46 27.58 -3.36
N GLU A 352 -0.80 27.92 -4.61
CA GLU A 352 -1.09 26.91 -5.65
C GLU A 352 0.12 26.02 -5.94
N GLU A 353 1.32 26.60 -5.99
CA GLU A 353 2.57 25.83 -6.14
C GLU A 353 2.80 24.90 -4.95
N TYR A 354 2.55 25.36 -3.73
CA TYR A 354 2.59 24.49 -2.54
C TYR A 354 1.64 23.30 -2.70
N PHE A 355 0.38 23.53 -3.05
CA PHE A 355 -0.60 22.45 -3.18
C PHE A 355 -0.35 21.55 -4.39
N LEU A 356 0.26 22.07 -5.46
CA LEU A 356 0.79 21.23 -6.53
C LEU A 356 1.84 20.26 -5.99
N HIS A 357 2.79 20.73 -5.20
CA HIS A 357 3.79 19.86 -4.59
C HIS A 357 3.16 18.87 -3.62
N ASP A 358 2.26 19.27 -2.73
CA ASP A 358 1.52 18.36 -1.84
C ASP A 358 0.82 17.27 -2.67
N ARG A 359 0.12 17.65 -3.74
CA ARG A 359 -0.61 16.67 -4.53
C ARG A 359 0.29 15.67 -5.23
N SER A 360 1.43 16.12 -5.75
CA SER A 360 2.48 15.28 -6.32
C SER A 360 3.18 14.40 -5.28
N VAL A 361 3.33 14.84 -4.02
CA VAL A 361 3.85 14.00 -2.94
C VAL A 361 2.91 12.79 -2.74
N ARG A 362 1.59 13.02 -2.68
CA ARG A 362 0.60 11.92 -2.52
C ARG A 362 0.56 10.98 -3.73
N GLU A 363 0.72 11.50 -4.94
CA GLU A 363 0.82 10.67 -6.16
C GLU A 363 2.09 9.80 -6.18
N SER A 364 3.15 10.22 -5.47
CA SER A 364 4.38 9.41 -5.36
C SER A 364 4.25 8.23 -4.39
N GLY A 365 3.17 8.17 -3.60
CA GLY A 365 2.98 7.20 -2.50
C GLY A 365 3.83 7.48 -1.25
N HIS A 366 4.70 8.50 -1.27
CA HIS A 366 5.61 8.84 -0.16
C HIS A 366 5.14 10.10 0.60
N ASP A 367 3.84 10.19 0.92
CA ASP A 367 3.24 11.27 1.70
C ASP A 367 3.36 11.05 3.23
N THR A 368 4.25 11.73 3.96
CA THR A 368 5.24 12.71 3.48
C THR A 368 6.69 12.31 3.79
N SER A 369 7.62 12.91 3.02
CA SER A 369 9.07 12.79 3.15
C SER A 369 9.74 14.12 2.77
N TYR A 370 10.81 14.49 3.48
CA TYR A 370 11.64 15.64 3.17
C TYR A 370 12.38 15.53 1.83
N ARG A 371 12.43 14.33 1.24
CA ARG A 371 12.84 14.14 -0.15
C ARG A 371 12.00 14.96 -1.12
N LEU A 372 10.69 15.06 -0.85
CA LEU A 372 9.67 15.50 -1.80
C LEU A 372 8.94 16.79 -1.40
N GLU A 373 8.85 17.11 -0.11
CA GLU A 373 8.14 18.31 0.36
C GLU A 373 8.63 19.60 -0.32
N GLY A 374 7.68 20.40 -0.79
CA GLY A 374 7.91 21.67 -1.49
C GLY A 374 8.66 21.57 -2.82
N ARG A 375 8.85 20.35 -3.37
CA ARG A 375 9.61 20.17 -4.61
C ARG A 375 9.17 19.00 -5.49
N SER A 376 8.29 18.10 -5.02
CA SER A 376 7.92 16.85 -5.70
C SER A 376 7.60 17.03 -7.19
N ALA A 377 6.67 17.93 -7.51
CA ALA A 377 6.31 18.27 -8.90
C ALA A 377 7.44 18.81 -9.78
N TYR A 378 8.63 19.10 -9.25
CA TYR A 378 9.81 19.52 -10.02
C TYR A 378 10.89 18.45 -10.11
N LEU A 379 10.65 17.27 -9.54
CA LEU A 379 11.60 16.17 -9.56
C LEU A 379 11.23 15.18 -10.67
N ASN A 380 12.20 14.89 -11.53
CA ASN A 380 12.27 13.58 -12.14
C ASN A 380 12.81 12.65 -11.06
N THR A 381 11.97 11.76 -10.54
CA THR A 381 12.35 10.88 -9.44
C THR A 381 12.90 9.56 -9.96
N VAL A 382 13.84 8.96 -9.23
CA VAL A 382 14.44 7.67 -9.62
C VAL A 382 13.42 6.53 -9.58
N ASP A 383 12.48 6.57 -8.64
CA ASP A 383 11.40 5.59 -8.51
C ASP A 383 10.54 5.51 -9.77
N LEU A 384 9.81 6.57 -10.12
CA LEU A 384 8.91 6.65 -11.27
C LEU A 384 9.64 6.28 -12.56
N ASN A 385 10.83 6.83 -12.79
CA ASN A 385 11.53 6.59 -14.04
C ASN A 385 12.12 5.17 -14.14
N SER A 386 12.36 4.50 -13.01
CA SER A 386 12.66 3.06 -13.01
C SER A 386 11.41 2.23 -13.29
N LEU A 387 10.25 2.62 -12.75
CA LEU A 387 8.97 1.95 -13.04
C LEU A 387 8.58 2.09 -14.51
N LEU A 388 8.79 3.25 -15.12
CA LEU A 388 8.54 3.46 -16.55
C LEU A 388 9.53 2.70 -17.44
N TYR A 389 10.79 2.58 -17.02
CA TYR A 389 11.74 1.66 -17.68
C TYR A 389 11.22 0.22 -17.62
N LYS A 390 10.70 -0.21 -16.46
CA LYS A 390 10.11 -1.54 -16.31
C LYS A 390 8.89 -1.73 -17.21
N TYR A 391 7.99 -0.74 -17.33
CA TYR A 391 6.88 -0.76 -18.28
C TYR A 391 7.38 -0.95 -19.71
N GLU A 392 8.37 -0.17 -20.15
CA GLU A 392 8.92 -0.25 -21.50
C GLU A 392 9.52 -1.64 -21.80
N ILE A 393 10.28 -2.22 -20.86
CA ILE A 393 10.85 -3.56 -20.99
C ILE A 393 9.77 -4.66 -20.99
N ASP A 394 8.80 -4.58 -20.08
CA ASP A 394 7.73 -5.57 -19.97
C ASP A 394 6.83 -5.57 -21.20
N ILE A 395 6.50 -4.38 -21.72
CA ILE A 395 5.75 -4.24 -22.97
C ILE A 395 6.54 -4.85 -24.13
N ALA A 396 7.85 -4.55 -24.23
CA ALA A 396 8.69 -5.11 -25.28
C ALA A 396 8.70 -6.65 -25.26
N TRP A 397 8.90 -7.23 -24.07
CA TRP A 397 8.89 -8.67 -23.86
C TRP A 397 7.54 -9.28 -24.22
N LEU A 398 6.44 -8.73 -23.72
CA LEU A 398 5.09 -9.21 -24.03
C LEU A 398 4.80 -9.20 -25.52
N ILE A 399 5.15 -8.11 -26.23
CA ILE A 399 4.93 -8.01 -27.67
C ILE A 399 5.76 -9.06 -28.42
N LYS A 400 7.02 -9.27 -28.02
CA LYS A 400 7.91 -10.26 -28.63
C LYS A 400 7.39 -11.68 -28.45
N GLU A 401 7.18 -12.08 -27.20
CA GLU A 401 6.93 -13.48 -26.83
C GLU A 401 5.48 -13.91 -27.07
N GLU A 402 4.52 -13.01 -26.88
CA GLU A 402 3.09 -13.38 -26.82
C GLU A 402 2.27 -12.84 -28.00
N PHE A 403 2.85 -11.94 -28.80
CA PHE A 403 2.18 -11.28 -29.92
C PHE A 403 3.01 -11.24 -31.21
N ASN A 404 3.93 -12.19 -31.41
CA ASN A 404 4.74 -12.33 -32.63
C ASN A 404 5.43 -11.03 -33.05
N ASP A 405 5.93 -10.28 -32.08
CA ASP A 405 6.60 -8.98 -32.25
C ASP A 405 5.75 -7.89 -32.93
N ASN A 406 4.41 -8.03 -32.93
CA ASN A 406 3.52 -7.10 -33.59
C ASN A 406 2.19 -6.92 -32.83
N PHE A 407 2.05 -5.79 -32.16
CA PHE A 407 0.86 -5.45 -31.38
C PHE A 407 0.13 -4.23 -31.95
N ASN A 408 -1.14 -4.41 -32.32
CA ASN A 408 -2.00 -3.32 -32.79
C ASN A 408 -2.73 -2.66 -31.61
N TYR A 409 -2.33 -1.44 -31.28
CA TYR A 409 -3.00 -0.56 -30.34
C TYR A 409 -3.81 0.51 -31.11
N TYR A 410 -5.12 0.27 -31.25
CA TYR A 410 -6.06 1.19 -31.91
C TYR A 410 -5.59 1.74 -33.27
N GLY A 411 -5.10 0.87 -34.14
CA GLY A 411 -4.61 1.22 -35.49
C GLY A 411 -3.11 1.48 -35.55
N LYS A 412 -2.45 1.73 -34.41
CA LYS A 412 -1.00 1.91 -34.34
C LYS A 412 -0.30 0.61 -33.99
N LYS A 413 0.58 0.15 -34.88
CA LYS A 413 1.41 -1.04 -34.65
C LYS A 413 2.63 -0.70 -33.79
N TYR A 414 2.90 -1.54 -32.80
CA TYR A 414 4.09 -1.52 -31.98
C TYR A 414 4.81 -2.86 -32.07
N ASN A 415 6.14 -2.82 -32.12
CA ASN A 415 7.01 -4.00 -31.99
C ASN A 415 7.91 -3.83 -30.76
N SER A 416 8.61 -4.91 -30.37
CA SER A 416 9.53 -4.90 -29.24
C SER A 416 10.66 -3.88 -29.41
N LEU A 417 11.22 -3.74 -30.62
CA LEU A 417 12.31 -2.80 -30.91
C LEU A 417 11.94 -1.35 -30.59
N PHE A 418 10.70 -0.92 -30.90
CA PHE A 418 10.21 0.41 -30.56
C PHE A 418 10.31 0.68 -29.05
N TRP A 419 9.86 -0.27 -28.23
CA TRP A 419 9.86 -0.14 -26.78
C TRP A 419 11.25 -0.30 -26.17
N LEU A 420 12.08 -1.21 -26.69
CA LEU A 420 13.49 -1.34 -26.29
C LEU A 420 14.28 -0.06 -26.57
N ASN A 421 14.00 0.64 -27.68
CA ASN A 421 14.61 1.93 -27.97
C ASN A 421 14.18 3.02 -26.97
N LYS A 422 12.91 3.03 -26.53
CA LYS A 422 12.46 3.92 -25.45
C LYS A 422 13.18 3.62 -24.13
N ALA A 423 13.23 2.34 -23.75
CA ALA A 423 13.93 1.88 -22.55
C ALA A 423 15.41 2.27 -22.57
N LYS A 424 16.10 2.09 -23.71
CA LYS A 424 17.50 2.48 -23.90
C LYS A 424 17.70 3.99 -23.71
N LYS A 425 16.84 4.82 -24.32
CA LYS A 425 16.89 6.29 -24.15
C LYS A 425 16.69 6.70 -22.69
N ARG A 426 15.65 6.15 -22.03
CA ARG A 426 15.39 6.43 -20.61
C ARG A 426 16.56 6.03 -19.73
N LYS A 427 17.15 4.86 -19.95
CA LYS A 427 18.33 4.38 -19.23
C LYS A 427 19.53 5.31 -19.36
N ILE A 428 19.81 5.80 -20.57
CA ILE A 428 20.88 6.77 -20.79
C ILE A 428 20.62 8.05 -19.99
N ILE A 429 19.41 8.59 -20.04
CA ILE A 429 19.08 9.84 -19.34
C ILE A 429 19.14 9.66 -17.81
N ILE A 430 18.62 8.56 -17.26
CA ILE A 430 18.73 8.25 -15.81
C ILE A 430 20.20 8.16 -15.40
N ASN A 431 21.03 7.44 -16.16
CA ASN A 431 22.46 7.33 -15.85
C ASN A 431 23.18 8.68 -15.88
N ASN A 432 22.80 9.58 -16.80
CA ASN A 432 23.43 10.89 -16.91
C ASN A 432 22.99 11.85 -15.79
N LEU A 433 21.70 11.85 -15.45
CA LEU A 433 21.14 12.87 -14.54
C LEU A 433 21.07 12.43 -13.07
N MET A 434 20.98 11.13 -12.80
CA MET A 434 20.64 10.61 -11.48
C MET A 434 21.76 9.79 -10.82
N TRP A 435 22.56 9.07 -11.60
CA TRP A 435 23.60 8.19 -11.04
C TRP A 435 24.79 8.98 -10.48
N ASN A 436 25.15 8.71 -9.22
CA ASN A 436 26.35 9.23 -8.58
C ASN A 436 27.33 8.09 -8.23
N LYS A 437 28.46 8.02 -8.94
CA LYS A 437 29.51 7.01 -8.73
C LYS A 437 30.23 7.15 -7.38
N SER A 438 30.39 8.37 -6.83
CA SER A 438 31.14 8.58 -5.59
C SER A 438 30.35 8.06 -4.39
N THR A 439 29.05 8.33 -4.33
CA THR A 439 28.17 7.89 -3.24
C THR A 439 27.55 6.51 -3.49
N GLY A 440 27.47 6.06 -4.74
CA GLY A 440 26.78 4.81 -5.10
C GLY A 440 25.25 4.92 -5.12
N PHE A 441 24.70 6.14 -5.10
CA PHE A 441 23.26 6.38 -5.16
C PHE A 441 22.78 6.79 -6.55
N PHE A 442 21.54 6.42 -6.87
CA PHE A 442 20.73 7.15 -7.83
C PHE A 442 19.89 8.18 -7.08
N PHE A 443 20.11 9.46 -7.37
CA PHE A 443 19.38 10.57 -6.78
C PHE A 443 18.30 11.10 -7.72
N ASP A 444 17.26 11.72 -7.16
CA ASP A 444 16.27 12.45 -7.96
C ASP A 444 16.92 13.65 -8.68
N TYR A 445 16.38 14.06 -9.83
CA TYR A 445 16.85 15.20 -10.59
C TYR A 445 15.81 16.32 -10.61
N ASN A 446 16.19 17.52 -10.16
CA ASN A 446 15.31 18.68 -10.23
C ASN A 446 15.47 19.35 -11.61
N PHE A 447 14.49 19.17 -12.50
CA PHE A 447 14.58 19.68 -13.87
C PHE A 447 14.41 21.20 -13.96
N LYS A 448 13.74 21.83 -12.98
CA LYS A 448 13.61 23.29 -12.91
C LYS A 448 14.94 23.95 -12.53
N LYS A 449 15.63 23.40 -11.53
CA LYS A 449 16.96 23.86 -11.07
C LYS A 449 18.11 23.28 -11.90
N LYS A 450 17.81 22.38 -12.85
CA LYS A 450 18.78 21.62 -13.65
C LYS A 450 19.90 21.00 -12.78
N LYS A 451 19.52 20.42 -11.63
CA LYS A 451 20.46 19.93 -10.63
C LYS A 451 19.98 18.62 -10.01
N ARG A 452 20.90 17.65 -9.93
CA ARG A 452 20.72 16.41 -9.18
C ARG A 452 20.62 16.71 -7.68
N THR A 453 19.71 16.04 -6.98
CA THR A 453 19.61 16.14 -5.52
C THR A 453 20.73 15.35 -4.84
N ASN A 454 20.75 15.38 -3.52
CA ASN A 454 21.68 14.63 -2.66
C ASN A 454 20.92 13.87 -1.56
N TYR A 455 19.61 13.64 -1.72
CA TYR A 455 18.78 12.97 -0.72
C TYR A 455 18.89 11.45 -0.86
N GLU A 456 19.54 10.81 0.10
CA GLU A 456 19.80 9.37 0.15
C GLU A 456 18.54 8.61 0.55
N SER A 457 17.87 8.00 -0.44
CA SER A 457 16.61 7.27 -0.25
C SER A 457 16.73 5.80 -0.66
N ALA A 458 15.95 4.94 -0.01
CA ALA A 458 15.75 3.54 -0.39
C ALA A 458 15.24 3.36 -1.82
N THR A 459 14.66 4.40 -2.44
CA THR A 459 14.27 4.36 -3.85
C THR A 459 15.46 4.18 -4.81
N THR A 460 16.70 4.35 -4.36
CA THR A 460 17.92 4.00 -5.13
C THR A 460 18.00 2.53 -5.56
N PHE A 461 17.18 1.64 -4.97
CA PHE A 461 17.10 0.23 -5.35
C PHE A 461 16.07 -0.06 -6.46
N TYR A 462 15.21 0.91 -6.82
CA TYR A 462 14.28 0.74 -7.94
C TYR A 462 14.99 0.43 -9.27
N PRO A 463 16.14 1.05 -9.61
CA PRO A 463 16.96 0.66 -10.76
C PRO A 463 17.43 -0.80 -10.75
N LEU A 464 17.64 -1.40 -9.56
CA LEU A 464 18.00 -2.81 -9.44
C LEU A 464 16.74 -3.70 -9.61
N TRP A 465 15.62 -3.32 -9.00
CA TRP A 465 14.35 -4.03 -9.20
C TRP A 465 13.93 -4.04 -10.68
N ALA A 466 14.05 -2.89 -11.36
CA ALA A 466 13.70 -2.74 -12.77
C ALA A 466 14.74 -3.35 -13.75
N LYS A 467 15.85 -3.94 -13.25
CA LYS A 467 17.00 -4.41 -14.05
C LYS A 467 17.60 -3.33 -14.96
N LEU A 468 17.49 -2.07 -14.54
CA LEU A 468 17.99 -0.89 -15.24
C LEU A 468 19.50 -0.71 -15.03
N ALA A 469 19.97 -0.90 -13.79
CA ALA A 469 21.36 -0.66 -13.40
C ALA A 469 22.34 -1.60 -14.14
N SER A 470 23.60 -1.19 -14.27
CA SER A 470 24.68 -2.10 -14.64
C SER A 470 25.15 -2.92 -13.43
N LYS A 471 25.81 -4.06 -13.65
CA LYS A 471 26.45 -4.84 -12.57
C LYS A 471 27.42 -3.99 -11.72
N LYS A 472 28.16 -3.07 -12.36
CA LYS A 472 29.07 -2.13 -11.68
C LYS A 472 28.32 -1.15 -10.78
N GLN A 473 27.19 -0.61 -11.24
CA GLN A 473 26.33 0.26 -10.43
C GLN A 473 25.72 -0.50 -9.25
N ALA A 474 25.17 -1.70 -9.49
CA ALA A 474 24.63 -2.54 -8.42
C ALA A 474 25.67 -2.83 -7.34
N LYS A 475 26.91 -3.17 -7.72
CA LYS A 475 28.03 -3.34 -6.77
C LYS A 475 28.29 -2.11 -5.92
N LEU A 476 28.20 -0.91 -6.50
CA LEU A 476 28.40 0.34 -5.77
C LEU A 476 27.20 0.68 -4.88
N VAL A 477 25.97 0.41 -5.31
CA VAL A 477 24.76 0.54 -4.47
C VAL A 477 24.90 -0.36 -3.24
N VAL A 478 25.27 -1.64 -3.41
CA VAL A 478 25.45 -2.56 -2.29
C VAL A 478 26.61 -2.15 -1.39
N LYS A 479 27.75 -1.75 -1.96
CA LYS A 479 28.95 -1.40 -1.17
C LYS A 479 28.82 -0.06 -0.44
N LYS A 480 28.11 0.91 -1.00
CA LYS A 480 28.13 2.31 -0.51
C LYS A 480 26.78 2.83 -0.04
N ALA A 481 25.68 2.49 -0.73
CA ALA A 481 24.36 2.99 -0.39
C ALA A 481 23.65 2.14 0.65
N LEU A 482 23.68 0.81 0.52
CA LEU A 482 23.03 -0.11 1.46
C LEU A 482 23.47 0.11 2.92
N PRO A 483 24.77 0.28 3.26
CA PRO A 483 25.19 0.47 4.65
C PRO A 483 24.68 1.76 5.30
N LEU A 484 24.22 2.74 4.52
CA LEU A 484 23.66 4.00 5.03
C LEU A 484 22.15 3.94 5.29
N LEU A 485 21.50 2.86 4.86
CA LEU A 485 20.05 2.67 4.91
C LEU A 485 19.65 1.43 5.70
N GLU A 486 20.54 0.43 5.77
CA GLU A 486 20.30 -0.79 6.50
C GLU A 486 20.40 -0.58 8.01
N GLU A 487 19.36 -1.01 8.71
CA GLU A 487 19.23 -0.94 10.15
C GLU A 487 19.00 -2.35 10.75
N TYR A 488 18.77 -2.42 12.06
CA TYR A 488 18.52 -3.67 12.78
C TYR A 488 17.29 -4.41 12.25
N GLY A 489 16.23 -3.68 11.92
CA GLY A 489 14.93 -4.25 11.55
C GLY A 489 14.64 -4.33 10.06
N GLY A 490 15.60 -3.99 9.18
CA GLY A 490 15.38 -3.92 7.74
C GLY A 490 16.06 -2.68 7.15
N VAL A 491 15.48 -2.09 6.11
CA VAL A 491 16.01 -0.88 5.46
C VAL A 491 15.11 0.33 5.73
N ALA A 492 15.70 1.43 6.20
CA ALA A 492 15.01 2.70 6.40
C ALA A 492 14.71 3.40 5.07
N ALA A 493 13.62 4.17 5.02
CA ALA A 493 13.18 4.87 3.79
C ALA A 493 14.19 5.91 3.27
N SER A 494 15.01 6.46 4.15
CA SER A 494 16.11 7.37 3.85
C SER A 494 17.23 7.25 4.87
N SER A 495 18.39 7.83 4.59
CA SER A 495 19.47 7.89 5.55
C SER A 495 19.16 8.90 6.66
N LYS A 496 19.72 8.67 7.87
CA LYS A 496 19.64 9.64 8.97
C LYS A 496 20.20 11.01 8.57
N HIS A 497 21.29 11.02 7.78
CA HIS A 497 21.95 12.23 7.30
C HIS A 497 21.01 13.07 6.42
N SER A 498 20.42 12.44 5.39
CA SER A 498 19.51 13.13 4.46
C SER A 498 18.21 13.56 5.12
N ARG A 499 17.67 12.75 6.04
CA ARG A 499 16.52 13.14 6.86
C ARG A 499 16.82 14.40 7.66
N GLY A 500 18.04 14.61 8.15
CA GLY A 500 18.48 15.83 8.85
C GLY A 500 17.88 15.97 10.26
N ILE A 501 18.08 17.11 10.92
CA ILE A 501 17.62 17.34 12.30
C ILE A 501 16.09 17.49 12.36
N ILE A 502 15.45 16.83 13.32
CA ILE A 502 14.02 17.01 13.64
C ILE A 502 13.88 18.00 14.80
N ASN A 503 12.94 18.93 14.68
CA ASN A 503 12.55 19.87 15.73
C ASN A 503 11.10 20.32 15.54
N LYS A 504 10.59 21.24 16.37
CA LYS A 504 9.20 21.74 16.31
C LYS A 504 8.80 22.30 14.94
N ASN A 505 9.74 22.91 14.21
CA ASN A 505 9.50 23.50 12.88
C ASN A 505 9.78 22.52 11.73
N ARG A 506 10.39 21.39 12.03
CA ARG A 506 10.74 20.34 11.08
C ARG A 506 10.45 18.97 11.71
N PRO A 507 9.16 18.62 11.90
CA PRO A 507 8.77 17.40 12.61
C PRO A 507 9.15 16.13 11.84
N GLN A 508 9.09 14.99 12.49
CA GLN A 508 9.36 13.72 11.84
C GLN A 508 8.33 13.40 10.75
N LYS A 509 8.80 12.88 9.62
CA LYS A 509 7.97 12.45 8.49
C LYS A 509 7.98 10.94 8.35
N GLN A 510 6.86 10.36 7.95
CA GLN A 510 6.67 8.91 8.01
C GLN A 510 7.45 8.13 6.94
N TRP A 511 7.74 8.74 5.79
CA TRP A 511 8.56 8.14 4.72
C TRP A 511 10.04 8.55 4.79
N ASP A 512 10.54 8.78 6.00
CA ASP A 512 11.95 9.09 6.28
C ASP A 512 12.52 8.23 7.42
N TYR A 513 13.85 8.23 7.56
CA TYR A 513 14.54 7.65 8.71
C TYR A 513 13.85 8.03 10.04
N PRO A 514 13.61 7.07 10.96
CA PRO A 514 14.09 5.69 11.02
C PRO A 514 13.05 4.65 10.55
N PHE A 515 12.06 5.06 9.76
CA PHE A 515 10.95 4.17 9.41
C PHE A 515 11.27 3.32 8.19
N GLY A 516 10.88 2.04 8.25
CA GLY A 516 10.92 1.11 7.14
C GLY A 516 9.50 0.74 6.71
N TRP A 517 9.32 0.60 5.40
CA TRP A 517 8.05 0.29 4.76
C TRP A 517 8.16 -0.96 3.90
N ALA A 518 7.14 -1.80 3.95
CA ALA A 518 7.08 -3.07 3.22
C ALA A 518 7.38 -2.95 1.71
N PRO A 519 6.84 -1.96 0.97
CA PRO A 519 7.18 -1.75 -0.44
C PRO A 519 8.67 -1.63 -0.72
N HIS A 520 9.40 -0.86 0.10
CA HIS A 520 10.85 -0.70 -0.06
C HIS A 520 11.56 -2.02 0.18
N GLN A 521 11.17 -2.77 1.22
CA GLN A 521 11.83 -4.05 1.51
C GLN A 521 11.69 -5.02 0.34
N ILE A 522 10.47 -5.21 -0.16
CA ILE A 522 10.18 -6.12 -1.29
C ILE A 522 10.98 -5.72 -2.54
N ILE A 523 11.00 -4.43 -2.88
CA ILE A 523 11.75 -3.91 -4.03
C ILE A 523 13.25 -4.15 -3.86
N ILE A 524 13.79 -3.93 -2.66
CA ILE A 524 15.20 -4.12 -2.35
C ILE A 524 15.58 -5.60 -2.48
N TRP A 525 14.82 -6.53 -1.90
CA TRP A 525 15.11 -7.96 -1.98
C TRP A 525 15.14 -8.46 -3.43
N VAL A 526 14.10 -8.15 -4.19
CA VAL A 526 14.02 -8.52 -5.61
C VAL A 526 15.15 -7.86 -6.42
N GLY A 527 15.42 -6.58 -6.16
CA GLY A 527 16.50 -5.84 -6.83
C GLY A 527 17.88 -6.42 -6.54
N LEU A 528 18.18 -6.78 -5.30
CA LEU A 528 19.44 -7.41 -4.92
C LEU A 528 19.58 -8.79 -5.58
N LYS A 529 18.54 -9.63 -5.50
CA LYS A 529 18.51 -10.96 -6.13
C LYS A 529 18.69 -10.89 -7.64
N ASN A 530 18.07 -9.91 -8.32
CA ASN A 530 18.23 -9.69 -9.76
C ASN A 530 19.69 -9.48 -10.21
N TYR A 531 20.58 -9.09 -9.29
CA TYR A 531 21.99 -8.82 -9.55
C TYR A 531 22.95 -9.80 -8.83
N GLY A 532 22.43 -10.89 -8.27
CA GLY A 532 23.23 -11.93 -7.62
C GLY A 532 23.61 -11.66 -6.16
N TYR A 533 23.00 -10.66 -5.51
CA TYR A 533 23.21 -10.33 -4.09
C TYR A 533 22.21 -11.09 -3.21
N GLU A 534 22.17 -12.41 -3.35
CA GLU A 534 21.21 -13.26 -2.65
C GLU A 534 21.45 -13.26 -1.14
N LYS A 535 22.72 -13.25 -0.70
CA LYS A 535 23.09 -13.20 0.72
C LYS A 535 22.54 -11.94 1.40
N GLU A 536 22.70 -10.78 0.76
CA GLU A 536 22.17 -9.51 1.24
C GLU A 536 20.64 -9.52 1.23
N SER A 537 20.02 -10.05 0.18
CA SER A 537 18.57 -10.18 0.10
C SER A 537 18.00 -11.05 1.24
N THR A 538 18.59 -12.22 1.49
CA THR A 538 18.20 -13.14 2.57
C THR A 538 18.40 -12.50 3.93
N ARG A 539 19.53 -11.84 4.18
CA ARG A 539 19.82 -11.14 5.43
C ARG A 539 18.80 -10.03 5.72
N LEU A 540 18.49 -9.20 4.72
CA LEU A 540 17.51 -8.12 4.87
C LEU A 540 16.09 -8.65 5.05
N ALA A 541 15.70 -9.71 4.34
CA ALA A 541 14.41 -10.38 4.53
C ALA A 541 14.30 -10.94 5.96
N TYR A 542 15.34 -11.60 6.46
CA TYR A 542 15.37 -12.12 7.83
C TYR A 542 15.22 -11.00 8.87
N LYS A 543 15.96 -9.88 8.74
CA LYS A 543 15.85 -8.72 9.65
C LYS A 543 14.42 -8.16 9.72
N TRP A 544 13.76 -8.05 8.58
CA TRP A 544 12.38 -7.57 8.49
C TRP A 544 11.38 -8.56 9.08
N LEU A 545 11.48 -9.85 8.73
CA LEU A 545 10.61 -10.90 9.27
C LEU A 545 10.77 -11.06 10.78
N TYR A 546 12.00 -10.97 11.29
CA TYR A 546 12.27 -10.95 12.72
C TYR A 546 11.56 -9.77 13.40
N THR A 547 11.59 -8.59 12.79
CA THR A 547 10.89 -7.40 13.31
C THR A 547 9.38 -7.61 13.34
N ILE A 548 8.80 -8.17 12.28
CA ILE A 548 7.37 -8.51 12.23
C ILE A 548 7.04 -9.52 13.34
N LEU A 549 7.78 -10.63 13.43
CA LEU A 549 7.48 -11.70 14.37
C LEU A 549 7.66 -11.29 15.81
N ARG A 550 8.67 -10.47 16.12
CA ARG A 550 8.83 -9.91 17.47
C ARG A 550 7.59 -9.12 17.87
N ASN A 551 7.12 -8.21 17.01
CA ASN A 551 5.93 -7.42 17.33
C ASN A 551 4.65 -8.27 17.34
N PHE A 552 4.56 -9.27 16.47
CA PHE A 552 3.46 -10.22 16.46
C PHE A 552 3.37 -11.03 17.76
N VAL A 553 4.52 -11.49 18.28
CA VAL A 553 4.61 -12.28 19.51
C VAL A 553 4.37 -11.41 20.74
N ASP A 554 5.03 -10.25 20.80
CA ASP A 554 5.04 -9.40 22.00
C ASP A 554 3.74 -8.60 22.18
N TYR A 555 3.02 -8.34 21.08
CA TYR A 555 1.87 -7.44 21.05
C TYR A 555 0.63 -8.09 20.45
N ASN A 556 0.24 -9.26 20.95
CA ASN A 556 -1.06 -9.87 20.70
C ASN A 556 -1.39 -10.00 19.18
N GLY A 557 -0.42 -10.43 18.38
CA GLY A 557 -0.59 -10.64 16.95
C GLY A 557 -0.54 -9.39 16.08
N THR A 558 -0.04 -8.26 16.60
CA THR A 558 -0.01 -6.98 15.88
C THR A 558 0.84 -7.03 14.60
N ILE A 559 0.23 -6.69 13.46
CA ILE A 559 0.90 -6.48 12.15
C ILE A 559 0.45 -5.12 11.60
N PRO A 560 1.22 -4.05 11.78
CA PRO A 560 0.83 -2.69 11.47
C PRO A 560 1.20 -2.28 10.03
N GLU A 561 0.89 -1.03 9.68
CA GLU A 561 1.26 -0.39 8.40
C GLU A 561 2.78 -0.28 8.19
N LYS A 562 3.54 0.10 9.22
CA LYS A 562 4.98 0.40 9.14
C LYS A 562 5.72 0.13 10.45
N TYR A 563 7.07 0.11 10.41
CA TYR A 563 7.92 -0.10 11.57
C TYR A 563 9.01 0.96 11.71
N ASN A 564 9.40 1.27 12.94
CA ASN A 564 10.71 1.84 13.21
C ASN A 564 11.77 0.72 13.11
N VAL A 565 12.61 0.77 12.07
CA VAL A 565 13.58 -0.30 11.79
C VAL A 565 14.85 -0.18 12.65
N VAL A 566 15.08 0.95 13.32
CA VAL A 566 16.19 1.08 14.28
C VAL A 566 15.83 0.36 15.58
N SER A 567 14.64 0.63 16.11
CA SER A 567 14.19 0.04 17.38
C SER A 567 13.40 -1.27 17.22
N ARG A 568 13.16 -1.73 15.98
CA ARG A 568 12.31 -2.89 15.66
C ARG A 568 10.90 -2.82 16.27
N SER A 569 10.28 -1.64 16.26
CA SER A 569 9.01 -1.40 16.97
C SER A 569 7.88 -0.92 16.07
N HIS A 570 6.68 -1.44 16.30
CA HIS A 570 5.43 -0.94 15.72
C HIS A 570 5.00 0.43 16.28
N LYS A 571 5.59 0.89 17.39
CA LYS A 571 5.27 2.17 18.04
C LYS A 571 5.80 3.35 17.22
N VAL A 572 5.03 3.74 16.22
CA VAL A 572 5.33 4.83 15.29
C VAL A 572 4.30 5.93 15.48
N PHE A 573 4.76 7.11 15.92
CA PHE A 573 3.92 8.27 16.25
C PHE A 573 4.09 9.45 15.29
N ALA A 574 4.84 9.28 14.19
CA ALA A 574 4.97 10.32 13.18
C ALA A 574 3.63 10.55 12.48
N GLU A 575 3.28 11.83 12.29
CA GLU A 575 2.05 12.27 11.63
C GLU A 575 0.78 11.70 12.30
N TYR A 576 0.01 10.84 11.62
CA TYR A 576 -1.20 10.22 12.19
C TYR A 576 -0.92 8.95 13.00
N GLY A 577 0.36 8.62 13.22
CA GLY A 577 0.76 7.40 13.89
C GLY A 577 0.66 6.17 12.99
N ASN A 578 0.51 4.99 13.60
CA ASN A 578 0.45 3.71 12.91
C ASN A 578 -0.99 3.21 12.78
N VAL A 579 -1.27 2.46 11.71
CA VAL A 579 -2.58 1.82 11.48
C VAL A 579 -2.45 0.33 11.73
N GLY A 580 -3.53 -0.31 12.21
CA GLY A 580 -3.56 -1.75 12.48
C GLY A 580 -3.07 -2.14 13.88
N VAL A 581 -2.95 -1.16 14.79
CA VAL A 581 -2.55 -1.36 16.20
C VAL A 581 -3.72 -1.24 17.19
N ASP A 582 -4.81 -0.63 16.73
CA ASP A 582 -6.03 -0.42 17.52
C ASP A 582 -7.06 -1.50 17.15
N PHE A 583 -7.19 -2.50 18.01
CA PHE A 583 -8.14 -3.60 17.91
C PHE A 583 -8.34 -4.26 19.28
N ASP A 584 -9.50 -4.89 19.44
CA ASP A 584 -9.85 -5.71 20.59
C ASP A 584 -9.58 -7.19 20.26
N TYR A 585 -8.92 -7.92 21.16
CA TYR A 585 -8.70 -9.37 21.14
C TYR A 585 -7.87 -9.95 19.97
N ILE A 586 -8.30 -9.74 18.72
CA ILE A 586 -7.63 -10.22 17.51
C ILE A 586 -7.81 -9.21 16.38
N THR A 587 -6.72 -8.88 15.68
CA THR A 587 -6.80 -8.11 14.44
C THR A 587 -7.48 -8.92 13.35
N LYS A 588 -8.42 -8.33 12.61
CA LYS A 588 -9.12 -9.02 11.52
C LYS A 588 -8.31 -9.04 10.22
N GLU A 589 -7.30 -8.20 10.10
CA GLU A 589 -6.74 -7.84 8.79
C GLU A 589 -5.22 -7.67 8.72
N GLY A 590 -4.53 -7.32 9.82
CA GLY A 590 -3.18 -6.76 9.71
C GLY A 590 -3.13 -5.56 8.74
N PHE A 591 -2.11 -5.49 7.88
CA PHE A 591 -2.01 -4.50 6.80
C PHE A 591 -1.56 -5.17 5.49
N GLY A 592 -2.20 -4.87 4.37
CA GLY A 592 -2.10 -5.56 3.09
C GLY A 592 -0.66 -5.75 2.59
N TRP A 593 0.11 -4.69 2.42
CA TRP A 593 1.51 -4.85 2.01
C TRP A 593 2.39 -5.52 3.06
N MET A 594 1.99 -5.53 4.34
CA MET A 594 2.82 -6.01 5.45
C MET A 594 2.67 -7.53 5.49
N ASN A 595 1.42 -7.98 5.39
CA ASN A 595 1.04 -9.36 5.11
C ASN A 595 1.77 -9.89 3.86
N ALA A 596 1.77 -9.12 2.78
CA ALA A 596 2.50 -9.50 1.57
C ALA A 596 4.02 -9.55 1.79
N SER A 597 4.61 -8.58 2.48
CA SER A 597 6.06 -8.56 2.76
C SER A 597 6.49 -9.74 3.62
N PHE A 598 5.62 -10.20 4.52
CA PHE A 598 5.86 -11.41 5.28
C PHE A 598 5.92 -12.63 4.36
N LYS A 599 4.90 -12.81 3.50
CA LYS A 599 4.83 -13.92 2.55
C LYS A 599 5.97 -13.92 1.53
N VAL A 600 6.28 -12.75 0.96
CA VAL A 600 7.38 -12.58 0.02
C VAL A 600 8.71 -12.84 0.71
N GLY A 601 8.95 -12.28 1.90
CA GLY A 601 10.18 -12.46 2.66
C GLY A 601 10.49 -13.93 2.95
N LEU A 602 9.47 -14.73 3.29
CA LEU A 602 9.63 -16.17 3.56
C LEU A 602 10.18 -16.95 2.35
N THR A 603 10.00 -16.45 1.13
CA THR A 603 10.55 -17.08 -0.09
C THR A 603 12.06 -16.89 -0.25
N TYR A 604 12.68 -16.02 0.56
CA TYR A 604 14.12 -15.77 0.58
C TYR A 604 14.86 -16.54 1.68
N LEU A 605 14.14 -17.29 2.52
CA LEU A 605 14.69 -18.04 3.64
C LEU A 605 14.65 -19.54 3.36
N ASP A 606 15.72 -20.24 3.70
CA ASP A 606 15.71 -21.70 3.82
C ASP A 606 15.00 -22.15 5.12
N GLU A 607 14.83 -23.46 5.29
CA GLU A 607 14.14 -24.01 6.46
C GLU A 607 14.87 -23.71 7.77
N LYS A 608 16.20 -23.73 7.78
CA LYS A 608 17.00 -23.40 8.97
C LYS A 608 16.75 -21.97 9.46
N LEU A 609 16.69 -21.01 8.54
CA LEU A 609 16.39 -19.62 8.86
C LEU A 609 14.92 -19.47 9.33
N LYS A 610 13.97 -20.21 8.77
CA LYS A 610 12.59 -20.22 9.27
C LYS A 610 12.49 -20.79 10.69
N GLU A 611 13.22 -21.86 10.99
CA GLU A 611 13.32 -22.42 12.34
C GLU A 611 13.93 -21.41 13.33
N ASN A 612 14.96 -20.67 12.91
CA ASN A 612 15.55 -19.61 13.73
C ASN A 612 14.55 -18.47 14.01
N LEU A 613 13.73 -18.10 13.03
CA LEU A 613 12.65 -17.13 13.24
C LEU A 613 11.59 -17.63 14.22
N ASN A 614 11.24 -18.91 14.17
CA ASN A 614 10.32 -19.52 15.15
C ASN A 614 10.84 -19.47 16.58
N LYS A 615 12.16 -19.53 16.75
CA LYS A 615 12.85 -19.37 18.03
C LYS A 615 13.16 -17.90 18.37
N LEU A 616 12.74 -16.96 17.52
CA LEU A 616 13.06 -15.53 17.61
C LEU A 616 14.58 -15.28 17.82
N ILE A 617 15.43 -15.99 17.06
CA ILE A 617 16.88 -15.76 17.10
C ILE A 617 17.21 -14.41 16.44
N PRO A 618 17.88 -13.49 17.14
CA PRO A 618 18.26 -12.19 16.60
C PRO A 618 19.11 -12.30 15.33
N PRO A 619 18.88 -11.44 14.31
CA PRO A 619 19.66 -11.44 13.07
C PRO A 619 21.17 -11.31 13.31
N GLU A 620 21.57 -10.53 14.33
CA GLU A 620 22.97 -10.29 14.70
C GLU A 620 23.74 -11.57 15.08
N TRP A 621 23.03 -12.62 15.49
CA TRP A 621 23.64 -13.89 15.90
C TRP A 621 23.85 -14.84 14.71
N ILE A 622 23.20 -14.55 13.57
CA ILE A 622 23.21 -15.39 12.37
C ILE A 622 24.08 -14.76 11.28
N PHE A 623 23.94 -13.45 11.09
CA PHE A 623 24.62 -12.71 10.04
C PHE A 623 25.69 -11.83 10.67
N LYS A 624 26.95 -12.20 10.44
CA LYS A 624 28.13 -11.41 10.83
C LYS A 624 28.43 -10.30 9.84
#